data_AF-A0A8J3VY92-F1
#
_entry.id   AF-A0A8J3VY92-F1
#
_cell.length_a   1.000
_cell.length_b   1.000
_cell.length_c   1.000
_cell.angle_alpha   90.00
_cell.angle_beta   90.00
_cell.angle_gamma   90.00
#
_symmetry.space_group_name_H-M   'P 1'
#
loop_
_entity.id
_entity.type
_entity.pdbx_description
1 polymer ?
#
loop_
_entity_poly.entity_id
_entity_poly.type
_entity_poly.pdbx_seq_one_letter_code
_entity_poly.pdbx_strand_id
1 'polypeptide(L)'
;MVTPAAPDAVLIVDGVFAFRPEIDEHWDFRIWLDVSPETSIRRGADRDQDWAGSQAEAVHRDRYLPAERLYIAEVDPLRLVDLVIDNTLFDKPQITQAPHHRG
;
A
#
# COMPACT_ATOMS: atom_id res chain seq x y z
N MET A 1 30.07 2.41 -5.55
CA MET A 1 30.36 1.70 -4.28
C MET A 1 29.05 1.12 -3.79
N VAL A 2 29.03 -0.16 -3.40
CA VAL A 2 27.88 -0.79 -2.76
C VAL A 2 28.16 -0.83 -1.26
N THR A 3 27.20 -0.43 -0.44
CA THR A 3 27.29 -0.50 1.02
C THR A 3 26.38 -1.65 1.48
N PRO A 4 26.93 -2.73 2.05
CA PRO A 4 26.11 -3.82 2.57
C PRO A 4 25.32 -3.35 3.79
N ALA A 5 24.10 -3.85 3.94
CA ALA A 5 23.31 -3.67 5.16
C ALA A 5 23.93 -4.46 6.32
N ALA A 6 23.71 -4.01 7.56
CA ALA A 6 24.09 -4.76 8.75
C ALA A 6 23.27 -6.07 8.83
N PRO A 7 23.81 -7.15 9.43
CA PRO A 7 23.10 -8.43 9.56
C PRO A 7 21.76 -8.35 10.32
N ASP A 8 21.59 -7.34 11.16
CA ASP A 8 20.41 -7.07 11.99
C ASP A 8 19.55 -5.91 11.45
N ALA A 9 19.84 -5.43 10.24
CA ALA A 9 19.04 -4.39 9.60
C ALA A 9 17.63 -4.90 9.25
N VAL A 10 16.63 -4.03 9.43
CA VAL A 10 15.26 -4.28 8.96
C VAL A 10 15.09 -3.66 7.58
N LEU A 11 14.70 -4.48 6.61
CA LEU A 11 14.29 -4.00 5.29
C LEU A 11 12.83 -3.57 5.34
N ILE A 12 12.57 -2.32 4.97
CA ILE A 12 11.21 -1.81 4.74
C ILE A 12 11.04 -1.62 3.23
N VAL A 13 10.00 -2.25 2.68
CA VAL A 13 9.60 -2.08 1.28
C VAL A 13 8.21 -1.45 1.27
N ASP A 14 8.07 -0.33 0.57
CA ASP A 14 6.78 0.29 0.30
C ASP A 14 6.47 0.25 -1.20
N GLY A 15 5.18 0.09 -1.52
CA GLY A 15 4.73 0.03 -2.90
C GLY A 15 3.36 -0.60 -3.03
N VAL A 16 2.78 -0.47 -4.22
CA VAL A 16 1.54 -1.16 -4.56
C VAL A 16 1.84 -2.61 -4.94
N PHE A 17 0.90 -3.50 -4.64
CA PHE A 17 0.94 -4.92 -5.03
C PHE A 17 2.11 -5.71 -4.42
N ALA A 18 2.54 -5.32 -3.22
CA ALA A 18 3.69 -5.92 -2.54
C ALA A 18 3.43 -7.37 -2.07
N PHE A 19 2.18 -7.79 -1.87
CA PHE A 19 1.85 -9.11 -1.32
C PHE A 19 1.48 -10.14 -2.40
N ARG A 20 2.00 -9.98 -3.62
CA ARG A 20 1.75 -10.96 -4.68
C ARG A 20 2.41 -12.31 -4.34
N PRO A 21 1.78 -13.45 -4.67
CA PRO A 21 2.27 -14.78 -4.27
C PRO A 21 3.73 -15.07 -4.62
N GLU A 22 4.24 -14.50 -5.71
CA GLU A 22 5.62 -14.73 -6.19
C GLU A 22 6.70 -14.15 -5.27
N ILE A 23 6.36 -13.19 -4.42
CA ILE A 23 7.29 -12.54 -3.49
C ILE A 23 6.81 -12.60 -2.03
N ASP A 24 5.61 -13.13 -1.79
CA ASP A 24 4.99 -13.09 -0.47
C ASP A 24 5.78 -13.88 0.58
N GLU A 25 6.45 -14.96 0.18
CA GLU A 25 7.28 -15.78 1.08
C GLU A 25 8.49 -15.02 1.67
N HIS A 26 8.85 -13.86 1.11
CA HIS A 26 9.96 -13.05 1.59
C HIS A 26 9.57 -12.04 2.68
N TRP A 27 8.27 -11.91 2.99
CA TRP A 27 7.80 -10.95 3.98
C TRP A 27 7.60 -11.59 5.35
N ASP A 28 8.41 -11.17 6.32
CA ASP A 28 8.22 -11.51 7.73
C ASP A 28 7.03 -10.77 8.35
N PHE A 29 6.68 -9.60 7.83
CA PHE A 29 5.61 -8.74 8.36
C PHE A 29 4.97 -7.89 7.25
N ARG A 30 3.64 -7.76 7.27
CA ARG A 30 2.85 -7.05 6.25
C ARG A 30 1.98 -5.97 6.86
N ILE A 31 2.07 -4.76 6.31
CA ILE A 31 1.28 -3.60 6.70
C ILE A 31 0.37 -3.18 5.54
N TRP A 32 -0.94 -3.13 5.78
CA TRP A 32 -1.89 -2.49 4.87
C TRP A 32 -2.16 -1.06 5.31
N LEU A 33 -1.99 -0.11 4.39
CA LEU A 33 -2.32 1.30 4.63
C LEU A 33 -3.72 1.58 4.05
N ASP A 34 -4.72 1.61 4.91
CA ASP A 34 -6.12 1.76 4.51
C ASP A 34 -6.51 3.22 4.30
N VAL A 35 -7.25 3.47 3.23
CA VAL A 35 -7.85 4.76 2.93
C VAL A 35 -9.00 4.55 1.94
N SER A 36 -10.05 5.36 2.01
CA SER A 36 -11.16 5.24 1.05
C SER A 36 -10.69 5.50 -0.39
N PRO A 37 -11.27 4.82 -1.40
CA PRO A 37 -10.98 5.07 -2.81
C PRO A 37 -11.08 6.54 -3.21
N GLU A 38 -12.10 7.25 -2.71
CA GLU A 38 -12.32 8.67 -3.00
C GLU A 38 -11.21 9.54 -2.42
N THR A 39 -10.76 9.21 -1.21
CA THR A 39 -9.66 9.93 -0.57
C THR A 39 -8.34 9.65 -1.29
N SER A 40 -8.11 8.40 -1.72
CA SER A 40 -6.95 8.01 -2.54
C SER A 40 -6.92 8.76 -3.86
N ILE A 41 -8.04 8.76 -4.62
CA ILE A 41 -8.18 9.49 -5.89
C ILE A 41 -7.90 10.99 -5.69
N ARG A 42 -8.53 11.62 -4.69
CA ARG A 42 -8.34 13.06 -4.43
C ARG A 42 -6.87 13.38 -4.14
N ARG A 43 -6.25 12.70 -3.17
CA ARG A 43 -4.85 12.94 -2.79
C ARG A 43 -3.89 12.66 -3.94
N GLY A 44 -4.17 11.59 -4.70
CA GLY A 44 -3.41 11.22 -5.88
C GLY A 44 -3.49 12.28 -6.97
N ALA A 45 -4.70 12.72 -7.31
CA ALA A 45 -4.94 13.75 -8.31
C ALA A 45 -4.30 15.10 -7.92
N ASP A 46 -4.41 15.50 -6.65
CA ASP A 46 -3.79 16.73 -6.13
C ASP A 46 -2.26 16.68 -6.28
N ARG A 47 -1.64 15.55 -5.92
CA ARG A 47 -0.19 15.33 -6.03
C ARG A 47 0.28 15.27 -7.49
N ASP A 48 -0.52 14.70 -8.37
CA ASP A 48 -0.16 14.44 -9.76
C ASP A 48 -0.54 15.59 -10.71
N GLN A 49 -1.09 16.69 -10.20
CA GLN A 49 -1.44 17.87 -11.01
C GLN A 49 -0.27 18.39 -11.86
N ASP A 50 0.94 18.40 -11.30
CA ASP A 50 2.12 18.99 -11.95
C ASP A 50 2.49 18.30 -13.27
N TRP A 51 2.19 17.01 -13.42
CA TRP A 51 2.55 16.25 -14.62
C TRP A 51 1.34 15.75 -15.43
N ALA A 52 0.20 15.48 -14.79
CA ALA A 52 -1.01 14.99 -15.46
C ALA A 52 -2.06 16.09 -15.71
N GLY A 53 -1.94 17.25 -15.04
CA GLY A 53 -2.88 18.36 -15.16
C GLY A 53 -4.34 17.93 -14.99
N SER A 54 -5.20 18.34 -15.92
CA SER A 54 -6.63 18.02 -15.89
C SER A 54 -6.94 16.52 -16.01
N GLN A 55 -5.96 15.68 -16.37
CA GLN A 55 -6.13 14.23 -16.46
C GLN A 55 -5.78 13.50 -15.17
N ALA A 56 -5.24 14.18 -14.15
CA ALA A 56 -4.75 13.52 -12.94
C ALA A 56 -5.84 12.67 -12.28
N GLU A 57 -7.05 13.20 -12.10
CA GLU A 57 -8.17 12.43 -11.52
C GLU A 57 -8.55 11.22 -12.39
N ALA A 58 -8.61 11.39 -13.72
CA ALA A 58 -8.94 10.31 -14.65
C ALA A 58 -7.91 9.17 -14.58
N VAL A 59 -6.61 9.47 -14.45
CA VAL A 59 -5.57 8.46 -14.26
C VAL A 59 -5.83 7.63 -13.00
N HIS A 60 -6.18 8.29 -11.88
CA HIS A 60 -6.49 7.58 -10.63
C HIS A 60 -7.76 6.73 -10.73
N ARG A 61 -8.82 7.27 -11.36
CA ARG A 61 -10.12 6.59 -11.50
C ARG A 61 -10.12 5.44 -12.49
N ASP A 62 -9.45 5.61 -13.62
CA ASP A 62 -9.60 4.74 -14.78
C ASP A 62 -8.43 3.77 -14.94
N ARG A 63 -7.31 4.02 -14.24
CA ARG A 63 -6.13 3.15 -14.27
C ARG A 63 -5.78 2.57 -12.92
N TYR A 64 -5.54 3.40 -11.90
CA TYR A 64 -5.02 2.91 -10.62
C TYR A 64 -6.06 2.19 -9.78
N LEU A 65 -7.25 2.78 -9.60
CA LEU A 65 -8.30 2.15 -8.80
C LEU A 65 -8.81 0.82 -9.42
N PRO A 66 -8.97 0.67 -10.74
CA PRO A 66 -9.29 -0.62 -11.35
C PRO A 66 -8.17 -1.65 -11.17
N ALA A 67 -6.90 -1.25 -11.28
CA ALA A 67 -5.77 -2.14 -11.04
C ALA A 67 -5.72 -2.62 -9.58
N GLU A 68 -5.99 -1.75 -8.62
CA GLU A 68 -6.11 -2.11 -7.20
C GLU A 68 -7.25 -3.11 -6.97
N ARG A 69 -8.42 -2.89 -7.56
CA ARG A 69 -9.54 -3.85 -7.47
C ARG A 69 -9.18 -5.22 -8.02
N LEU A 70 -8.47 -5.28 -9.16
CA LEU A 70 -7.98 -6.54 -9.72
C LEU A 70 -7.02 -7.22 -8.76
N TYR A 71 -6.03 -6.49 -8.23
CA TYR A 71 -5.09 -7.03 -7.26
C TYR A 71 -5.78 -7.58 -6.00
N ILE A 72 -6.74 -6.84 -5.44
CA ILE A 72 -7.51 -7.29 -4.27
C ILE A 72 -8.27 -8.58 -4.58
N ALA A 73 -8.91 -8.67 -5.76
CA ALA A 73 -9.67 -9.85 -6.16
C ALA A 73 -8.79 -11.08 -6.42
N GLU A 74 -7.59 -10.89 -6.98
CA GLU A 74 -6.68 -11.99 -7.32
C GLU A 74 -5.87 -12.49 -6.13
N VAL A 75 -5.48 -11.58 -5.22
CA VAL A 75 -4.51 -11.88 -4.15
C VAL A 75 -5.15 -11.95 -2.78
N ASP A 76 -6.27 -11.25 -2.55
CA ASP A 76 -6.90 -11.08 -1.24
C ASP A 76 -5.89 -10.64 -0.15
N PRO A 77 -5.16 -9.52 -0.37
CA PRO A 77 -4.03 -9.10 0.46
C PRO A 77 -4.41 -8.86 1.93
N LEU A 78 -5.66 -8.48 2.19
CA LEU A 78 -6.16 -8.24 3.55
C LEU A 78 -6.22 -9.51 4.41
N ARG A 79 -6.21 -10.70 3.80
CA ARG A 79 -6.05 -11.96 4.54
C ARG A 79 -4.62 -12.26 4.94
N LEU A 80 -3.65 -11.62 4.29
CA LEU A 80 -2.22 -11.84 4.52
C LEU A 80 -1.66 -10.88 5.56
N VAL A 81 -2.25 -9.69 5.70
CA VAL A 81 -1.69 -8.59 6.49
C VAL A 81 -1.68 -8.90 7.98
N ASP A 82 -0.61 -8.46 8.63
CA ASP A 82 -0.46 -8.53 10.08
C ASP A 82 -1.01 -7.26 10.73
N LEU A 83 -0.86 -6.10 10.09
CA LEU A 83 -1.27 -4.81 10.63
C LEU A 83 -2.07 -4.02 9.61
N VAL A 84 -3.15 -3.37 10.05
CA VAL A 84 -3.86 -2.35 9.26
C VAL A 84 -3.68 -1.00 9.93
N ILE A 85 -3.28 -0.01 9.14
CA ILE A 85 -3.20 1.40 9.53
C ILE A 85 -4.27 2.17 8.75
N ASP A 86 -5.29 2.69 9.43
CA ASP A 86 -6.21 3.68 8.88
C ASP A 86 -5.48 5.01 8.70
N ASN A 87 -5.37 5.43 7.44
CA ASN A 87 -4.71 6.66 7.02
C ASN A 87 -5.71 7.69 6.44
N THR A 88 -6.97 7.61 6.85
CA THR A 88 -8.03 8.56 6.48
C THR A 88 -7.68 9.99 6.92
N LEU A 89 -7.07 10.13 8.10
CA LEU A 89 -6.46 11.39 8.57
C LEU A 89 -4.93 11.27 8.50
N PHE A 90 -4.33 11.90 7.50
CA PHE A 90 -2.89 11.77 7.21
C PHE A 90 -1.98 12.21 8.37
N ASP A 91 -2.41 13.22 9.13
CA ASP A 91 -1.69 13.74 10.30
C ASP A 91 -1.96 12.92 11.58
N LYS A 92 -2.89 11.95 11.53
CA LYS A 92 -3.33 11.15 12.68
C LYS A 92 -3.62 9.69 12.29
N PRO A 93 -2.66 8.96 11.69
CA PRO A 93 -2.88 7.55 11.33
C PRO A 93 -3.18 6.72 12.58
N GLN A 94 -4.09 5.75 12.45
CA GLN A 94 -4.52 4.87 13.55
C GLN A 94 -4.28 3.41 13.20
N ILE A 95 -3.79 2.62 14.14
CA ILE A 95 -3.75 1.16 14.01
C ILE A 95 -5.16 0.64 14.28
N THR A 96 -5.77 -0.05 13.31
CA THR A 96 -7.16 -0.55 13.39
C THR A 96 -7.26 -2.07 13.48
N GLN A 97 -6.23 -2.80 13.06
CA GLN A 97 -6.08 -4.23 13.28
C GLN A 97 -4.64 -4.51 13.72
N ALA A 98 -4.49 -5.25 14.82
CA ALA A 98 -3.20 -5.65 15.37
C ALA A 98 -2.79 -7.06 14.90
N PRO A 99 -1.48 -7.38 14.87
CA PRO A 99 -0.97 -8.67 14.43
C PRO A 99 -1.63 -9.83 15.15
N HIS A 100 -2.06 -10.82 14.38
CA HIS A 100 -2.24 -12.15 14.91
C HIS A 100 -0.85 -12.66 15.30
N HIS A 101 -0.63 -12.95 16.59
CA HIS A 101 0.55 -13.70 16.99
C HIS A 101 0.51 -15.07 16.30
N ARG A 102 1.27 -15.24 15.21
CA ARG A 102 1.60 -16.56 14.70
C ARG A 102 2.66 -17.13 15.64
N GLY A 103 2.25 -18.12 16.44
CA GLY A 103 3.14 -18.88 17.31
C GLY A 103 4.09 -19.79 16.55
#